data_AF-W4Q7Z2-F1
#
_entry.id   AF-W4Q7Z2-F1
#
_cell.length_a   1.000
_cell.length_b   1.000
_cell.length_c   1.000
_cell.angle_alpha   90.00
_cell.angle_beta   90.00
_cell.angle_gamma   90.00
#
_symmetry.space_group_name_H-M   'P 1'
#
loop_
_entity.id
_entity.type
_entity.pdbx_description
1 polymer ?
#
loop_
_entity_poly.entity_id
_entity_poly.type
_entity_poly.pdbx_seq_one_letter_code
_entity_poly.pdbx_strand_id
1 'polypeptide(L)' 'MAYRSQKFDQPITDFLPAIIQAFKQTVYLYKQNRIKTSFVPYFYAVVLGALVAEKRKVGREEISFWGWLG' A
#
# COMPACT_ATOMS: atom_id res chain seq x y z
N MET A 1 9.19 5.71 6.09
CA MET A 1 9.82 6.11 4.82
C MET A 1 8.95 5.84 3.60
N ALA A 2 8.26 4.68 3.49
CA ALA A 2 7.38 4.37 2.35
C ALA A 2 6.28 5.42 2.11
N TYR A 3 5.51 5.78 3.15
CA TYR A 3 4.49 6.83 3.04
C TYR A 3 5.09 8.19 2.61
N ARG A 4 6.23 8.60 3.19
CA ARG A 4 6.91 9.85 2.79
C ARG A 4 7.44 9.84 1.34
N SER A 5 7.71 8.65 0.78
CA SER A 5 8.17 8.51 -0.61
C SER A 5 7.06 8.65 -1.64
N GLN A 6 5.82 8.38 -1.23
CA GLN A 6 4.63 8.55 -2.05
C GLN A 6 4.03 9.90 -1.66
N LYS A 7 4.17 10.94 -2.49
CA LYS A 7 3.50 12.23 -2.26
C LYS A 7 1.98 11.99 -2.24
N PHE A 8 1.41 11.81 -1.05
CA PHE A 8 -0.01 11.64 -0.79
C PHE A 8 -0.53 12.92 -0.19
N ASP A 9 -1.67 13.39 -0.68
CA ASP A 9 -2.39 14.53 -0.10
C ASP A 9 -3.26 14.10 1.09
N GLN A 10 -3.56 12.80 1.19
CA GLN A 10 -4.33 12.19 2.28
C GLN A 10 -3.45 11.78 3.46
N PRO A 11 -3.95 11.88 4.71
CA PRO A 11 -3.20 11.49 5.91
C PRO A 11 -2.90 9.99 5.94
N ILE A 12 -1.80 9.61 6.59
CA ILE A 12 -1.37 8.20 6.70
C ILE A 12 -2.41 7.30 7.37
N THR A 13 -3.28 7.88 8.20
CA THR A 13 -4.38 7.20 8.89
C THR A 13 -5.35 6.53 7.93
N ASP A 14 -5.58 7.11 6.75
CA ASP A 14 -6.52 6.56 5.77
C ASP A 14 -5.99 5.26 5.15
N PHE A 15 -4.67 5.07 5.21
CA PHE A 15 -3.99 3.88 4.72
C PHE A 15 -3.71 2.84 5.82
N LEU A 16 -4.07 3.13 7.09
CA LEU A 16 -3.89 2.17 8.20
C LEU A 16 -4.52 0.80 7.91
N PRO A 17 -5.72 0.68 7.33
CA PRO A 17 -6.29 -0.63 6.99
C PRO A 17 -5.38 -1.44 6.05
N ALA A 18 -4.85 -0.78 5.00
CA ALA A 18 -3.93 -1.41 4.04
C ALA A 18 -2.60 -1.81 4.70
N ILE A 19 -2.05 -0.96 5.58
CA ILE A 19 -0.82 -1.22 6.32
C ILE A 19 -1.01 -2.40 7.29
N ILE A 20 -2.12 -2.46 8.02
CA ILE A 20 -2.46 -3.56 8.94
C ILE A 20 -2.61 -4.87 8.16
N GLN A 21 -3.26 -4.84 6.99
CA GLN A 21 -3.40 -6.02 6.15
C GLN A 21 -2.05 -6.50 5.62
N ALA A 22 -1.21 -5.59 5.11
CA ALA A 22 0.16 -5.90 4.69
C ALA A 22 0.97 -6.52 5.83
N PHE A 23 0.80 -6.03 7.06
CA PHE A 23 1.47 -6.58 8.24
C PHE A 23 1.01 -8.01 8.52
N LYS A 24 -0.30 -8.26 8.57
CA LYS A 24 -0.87 -9.61 8.78
C LYS A 24 -0.37 -10.60 7.74
N GLN A 25 -0.37 -10.22 6.46
CA GLN A 25 0.15 -11.05 5.37
C GLN A 25 1.64 -11.35 5.53
N THR A 26 2.43 -10.34 5.89
CA THR A 26 3.88 -10.51 6.08
C THR A 26 4.18 -11.43 7.27
N VAL A 27 3.47 -11.29 8.39
CA VAL A 27 3.57 -12.21 9.54
C VAL A 27 3.19 -13.64 9.15
N TYR A 28 2.12 -13.82 8.40
CA TYR A 28 1.68 -15.14 7.94
C TYR A 28 2.75 -15.83 7.08
N LEU A 29 3.29 -15.12 6.08
CA LEU A 29 4.34 -15.64 5.21
C LEU A 29 5.66 -15.89 5.94
N TYR A 30 6.00 -15.03 6.91
CA TYR A 30 7.16 -15.22 7.77
C TYR A 30 7.04 -16.52 8.59
N LYS A 31 5.88 -16.72 9.24
CA LYS A 31 5.61 -17.94 10.03
C LYS A 31 5.63 -19.22 9.20
N GLN A 32 5.40 -19.12 7.89
CA GLN A 32 5.50 -20.24 6.95
C GLN A 32 6.90 -20.45 6.36
N ASN A 33 7.92 -19.70 6.81
CA ASN A 33 9.27 -19.68 6.20
C ASN A 33 9.25 -19.37 4.69
N ARG A 34 8.25 -18.60 4.22
CA ARG A 34 8.14 -18.21 2.79
C ARG A 34 8.91 -16.94 2.46
N ILE A 35 9.30 -16.17 3.47
CA ILE A 35 10.18 -15.01 3.31
C ILE A 35 11.63 -15.52 3.36
N LYS A 36 12.29 -15.51 2.20
CA LYS A 36 13.70 -15.94 2.05
C LYS A 36 14.70 -14.85 2.47
N THR A 37 14.21 -13.65 2.77
CA THR A 37 14.97 -12.49 3.23
C THR A 37 14.58 -12.12 4.67
N SER A 38 14.99 -10.95 5.15
CA SER A 38 14.53 -10.48 6.47
C SER A 38 13.11 -9.90 6.42
N PHE A 39 12.41 -10.02 7.54
CA PHE A 39 11.01 -9.58 7.70
C PHE A 39 10.81 -8.09 7.35
N VAL A 40 11.69 -7.23 7.86
CA VAL A 40 11.55 -5.76 7.77
C VAL A 40 11.56 -5.25 6.33
N PRO A 41 12.56 -5.54 5.47
CA PRO A 41 12.55 -5.08 4.09
C PRO A 41 11.43 -5.73 3.27
N TYR A 42 11.03 -6.96 3.59
CA TYR A 42 9.88 -7.60 2.95
C TYR A 42 8.58 -6.85 3.27
N PHE A 43 8.32 -6.59 4.55
CA PHE A 43 7.16 -5.82 5.00
C PHE A 43 7.13 -4.43 4.35
N TYR A 44 8.28 -3.76 4.28
CA TYR A 44 8.40 -2.46 3.61
C TYR A 44 7.95 -2.52 2.15
N ALA A 45 8.41 -3.53 1.39
CA ALA A 45 8.04 -3.69 -0.01
C ALA A 45 6.53 -3.96 -0.18
N VAL A 46 5.93 -4.77 0.70
CA VAL A 46 4.49 -5.04 0.69
C VAL A 46 3.69 -3.76 0.97
N VAL A 47 4.07 -2.98 1.97
CA VAL A 47 3.42 -1.69 2.29
C VAL A 47 3.55 -0.72 1.14
N LEU A 48 4.72 -0.61 0.52
CA LEU A 48 4.92 0.26 -0.64
C LEU A 48 4.01 -0.14 -1.81
N GLY A 49 3.90 -1.45 -2.10
CA GLY A 49 3.01 -1.96 -3.14
C GLY A 49 1.54 -1.65 -2.85
N ALA A 50 1.09 -1.83 -1.61
CA ALA A 50 -0.27 -1.52 -1.19
C ALA A 50 -0.58 -0.01 -1.35
N LEU A 51 0.33 0.86 -0.91
CA LEU A 51 0.19 2.31 -1.05
C LEU A 51 0.13 2.75 -2.52
N VAL A 52 0.98 2.19 -3.39
CA VAL A 52 0.94 2.47 -4.84
C VAL A 52 -0.39 2.02 -5.45
N ALA A 53 -0.94 0.89 -5.01
CA ALA A 53 -2.23 0.40 -5.50
C ALA A 53 -3.38 1.32 -5.10
N GLU A 54 -3.38 1.82 -3.85
CA GLU A 54 -4.36 2.81 -3.39
C GLU A 54 -4.26 4.13 -4.16
N LYS A 55 -3.04 4.65 -4.37
CA LYS A 55 -2.83 5.86 -5.18
C LYS A 55 -3.44 5.74 -6.58
N ARG A 56 -3.30 4.56 -7.20
CA ARG A 56 -3.87 4.29 -8.53
C ARG A 56 -5.39 4.19 -8.51
N LYS A 57 -6.02 3.78 -7.40
CA LYS A 57 -7.48 3.77 -7.29
C LYS A 57 -8.02 5.19 -7.24
N VAL A 58 -7.45 6.04 -6.40
CA VAL A 58 -7.80 7.46 -6.29
C VAL A 58 -7.68 8.14 -7.67
N GLY A 59 -6.56 7.98 -8.36
CA GLY A 59 -6.39 8.57 -9.69
C GLY A 59 -7.36 8.03 -10.75
N ARG A 60 -7.75 6.75 -10.68
CA ARG A 60 -8.79 6.19 -11.57
C ARG A 60 -10.19 6.73 -11.25
N GLU A 61 -10.50 6.90 -9.98
CA GLU A 61 -11.77 7.51 -9.53
C GLU A 61 -11.85 8.97 -10.00
N GLU A 62 -10.77 9.73 -9.91
CA GLU A 62 -10.70 11.09 -10.47
C GLU A 62 -10.91 11.09 -11.99
N ILE A 63 -10.20 10.24 -12.74
CA ILE A 63 -10.38 10.15 -14.21
C ILE A 63 -11.81 9.72 -14.56
N SER A 64 -12.37 8.74 -13.85
CA SER A 64 -13.76 8.30 -14.05
C SER A 64 -14.77 9.39 -13.71
N PHE A 65 -14.51 10.17 -12.66
CA PHE A 65 -15.37 11.29 -12.24
C PHE A 65 -15.35 12.44 -13.25
N TRP A 66 -14.26 12.65 -13.99
CA TRP A 66 -14.23 13.67 -15.06
C TRP A 66 -14.58 13.09 -16.45
N GLY A 67 -14.69 11.77 -16.58
CA GLY A 67 -14.99 11.10 -17.85
C GLY A 67 -16.39 11.36 -18.41
N TRP A 68 -17.33 11.89 -17.62
CA TRP A 68 -18.66 12.33 -18.10
C TRP A 68 -18.67 13.76 -18.64
N LEU A 69 -17.59 14.53 -18.44
CA LEU A 69 -17.45 15.92 -18.88
C LEU A 69 -16.67 16.06 -20.20
N GLY A 70 -16.31 14.94 -20.83
CA GLY A 70 -15.63 14.87 -22.13
C GLY A 70 -16.56 14.41 -23.25
#